data_AF-A0A3D4PGR0-F1
#
_entry.id   AF-A0A3D4PGR0-F1
#
_cell.length_a   1.000
_cell.length_b   1.000
_cell.length_c   1.000
_cell.angle_alpha   90.00
_cell.angle_beta   90.00
_cell.angle_gamma   90.00
#
_symmetry.space_group_name_H-M   'P 1'
#
loop_
_entity.id
_entity.type
_entity.pdbx_description
1 polymer ?
#
loop_
_entity_poly.entity_id
_entity_poly.type
_entity_poly.pdbx_seq_one_letter_code
_entity_poly.pdbx_strand_id
1 'polypeptide(L)' 'PTYAVITARSYHQGTVNAVLLDGSVRSISENIDLSIWRGIGTRAGGEVLGEF' A
#
# COMPACT_ATOMS: atom_id res chain seq x y z
N PRO A 1 16.29 -17.88 -14.38
CA PRO A 1 15.16 -16.95 -14.17
C PRO A 1 15.56 -15.89 -13.15
N THR A 2 15.17 -14.62 -13.35
CA THR A 2 15.45 -13.53 -12.41
C THR A 2 14.20 -13.28 -11.57
N TYR A 3 14.34 -13.32 -10.24
CA TYR A 3 13.27 -12.93 -9.31
C TYR A 3 13.47 -11.47 -8.92
N ALA A 4 12.40 -10.68 -8.99
CA ALA A 4 12.39 -9.30 -8.55
C ALA A 4 11.14 -9.03 -7.72
N VAL A 5 11.30 -8.25 -6.65
CA VAL A 5 10.19 -7.67 -5.90
C VAL A 5 10.05 -6.23 -6.38
N ILE A 6 8.94 -5.91 -7.04
CA ILE A 6 8.64 -4.54 -7.46
C ILE A 6 7.65 -3.96 -6.46
N THR A 7 8.14 -3.05 -5.64
CA THR A 7 7.34 -2.33 -4.64
C THR A 7 6.67 -1.10 -5.25
N ALA A 8 5.63 -0.60 -4.59
CA ALA A 8 5.07 0.71 -4.93
C ALA A 8 6.16 1.80 -4.80
N ARG A 9 6.19 2.73 -5.76
CA ARG A 9 7.18 3.82 -5.83
C ARG A 9 6.62 5.00 -6.61
N SER A 10 7.08 6.19 -6.26
CA SER A 10 6.70 7.46 -6.88
C SER A 10 7.91 8.38 -6.93
N TYR A 11 7.92 9.32 -7.89
CA TYR A 11 8.89 10.42 -7.91
C TYR A 11 8.52 11.58 -6.98
N HIS A 12 7.31 11.55 -6.43
CA HIS A 12 6.88 12.52 -5.41
C HIS A 12 7.49 12.11 -4.07
N GLN A 13 8.10 13.08 -3.38
CA GLN A 13 8.73 12.83 -2.10
C GLN A 13 7.70 12.41 -1.05
N GLY A 14 8.00 11.34 -0.32
CA GLY A 14 7.27 10.94 0.88
C GLY A 14 5.89 10.32 0.65
N THR A 15 5.44 10.13 -0.60
CA THR A 15 4.13 9.52 -0.86
C THR A 15 4.05 8.71 -2.16
N VAL A 16 3.18 7.71 -2.16
CA VAL A 16 2.72 7.00 -3.35
C VAL A 16 1.19 7.08 -3.45
N ASN A 17 0.66 7.26 -4.66
CA ASN A 17 -0.78 7.09 -4.90
C ASN A 17 -1.06 5.63 -5.23
N ALA A 18 -1.96 5.00 -4.49
CA ALA A 18 -2.40 3.63 -4.70
C ALA A 18 -3.91 3.57 -4.94
N VAL A 19 -4.33 2.74 -5.88
CA VAL A 19 -5.74 2.40 -6.10
C VAL A 19 -6.08 1.15 -5.29
N LEU A 20 -7.17 1.20 -4.53
CA LEU A 20 -7.71 0.06 -3.82
C LEU A 20 -8.64 -0.74 -4.73
N LEU A 21 -9.01 -1.95 -4.31
CA LEU A 21 -9.86 -2.84 -5.12
C LEU A 21 -11.26 -2.28 -5.37
N ASP A 22 -11.73 -1.38 -4.51
CA ASP A 22 -13.00 -0.65 -4.67
C ASP A 22 -12.92 0.55 -5.64
N GLY A 23 -11.75 0.79 -6.25
CA GLY A 23 -11.51 1.89 -7.18
C GLY A 23 -11.20 3.23 -6.52
N SER A 24 -11.21 3.32 -5.19
CA SER A 24 -10.76 4.53 -4.48
C SER A 24 -9.25 4.70 -4.59
N VAL A 25 -8.79 5.95 -4.67
CA VAL A 25 -7.36 6.28 -4.72
C VAL A 25 -6.96 6.94 -3.41
N ARG A 26 -5.87 6.45 -2.80
CA ARG A 26 -5.32 6.97 -1.55
C ARG A 26 -3.87 7.39 -1.75
N SER A 27 -3.50 8.52 -1.15
CA SER A 27 -2.11 8.98 -1.04
C SER A 27 -1.52 8.40 0.23
N ILE A 28 -0.53 7.53 0.09
CA ILE A 28 0.04 6.74 1.20
C ILE A 28 1.44 7.27 1.51
N SER A 29 1.62 7.68 2.76
CA SER A 29 2.88 8.20 3.30
C SER A 29 3.99 7.15 3.32
N GLU A 30 5.24 7.57 3.11
CA GLU A 30 6.43 6.73 3.29
C GLU A 30 6.60 6.22 4.74
N ASN A 31 5.98 6.91 5.71
CA ASN A 31 6.03 6.57 7.12
C ASN A 31 4.86 5.66 7.57
N ILE A 32 4.11 5.08 6.64
CA ILE A 32 3.01 4.15 6.96
C ILE A 32 3.50 2.98 7.81
N ASP A 33 2.69 2.57 8.78
CA ASP A 33 2.97 1.36 9.54
C ASP A 33 2.96 0.12 8.62
N LEU A 34 4.00 -0.71 8.74
CA LEU A 34 4.22 -1.84 7.86
C LEU A 34 3.11 -2.90 7.95
N SER A 35 2.48 -3.04 9.12
CA SER A 35 1.35 -3.97 9.30
C SER A 35 0.11 -3.47 8.54
N ILE A 36 -0.13 -2.16 8.53
CA ILE A 36 -1.21 -1.55 7.76
C ILE A 36 -0.94 -1.69 6.25
N TRP A 37 0.27 -1.34 5.78
CA TRP A 37 0.63 -1.45 4.36
C TRP A 37 0.49 -2.88 3.81
N ARG A 38 0.86 -3.89 4.60
CA ARG A 38 0.68 -5.29 4.21
C ARG A 38 -0.78 -5.74 4.29
N GLY A 39 -1.50 -5.23 5.28
CA GLY A 39 -2.89 -5.57 5.53
C GLY A 39 -3.85 -5.04 4.46
N ILE A 40 -3.64 -3.82 3.94
CA ILE A 40 -4.48 -3.26 2.85
C ILE A 40 -4.39 -4.06 1.54
N GLY A 41 -3.29 -4.83 1.35
CA GLY A 41 -3.04 -5.59 0.13
C GLY A 41 -3.56 -7.03 0.17
N THR A 42 -4.12 -7.48 1.29
CA THR A 42 -4.64 -8.85 1.37
C THR A 42 -6.02 -8.93 0.74
N ARG A 43 -6.41 -10.13 0.30
CA ARG A 43 -7.78 -10.41 -0.16
C ARG A 43 -8.69 -10.92 0.96
N ALA A 44 -8.14 -11.24 2.12
CA ALA A 44 -8.80 -12.04 3.13
C ALA A 44 -9.81 -11.23 3.98
N GLY A 45 -9.68 -9.90 4.00
CA GLY A 45 -10.67 -8.97 4.54
C GLY A 45 -10.90 -9.06 6.06
N GLY A 46 -10.01 -9.74 6.78
CA GLY A 46 -10.07 -9.92 8.24
C GLY A 46 -9.12 -9.00 9.01
N GLU A 47 -8.41 -8.13 8.31
CA GLU A 47 -7.42 -7.22 8.86
C GLU A 47 -8.11 -6.05 9.57
N VAL A 48 -7.74 -5.82 10.82
CA VAL A 48 -8.17 -4.62 11.56
C VAL A 48 -7.15 -3.52 11.26
N LEU A 49 -7.49 -2.67 10.31
CA LEU A 49 -6.61 -1.60 9.83
C LEU A 49 -6.96 -0.27 10.51
N GLY A 50 -5.92 0.50 10.84
CA GLY A 50 -6.06 1.91 11.23
C GLY A 50 -6.23 2.82 10.02
N GLU A 51 -6.08 4.13 10.22
CA GLU A 51 -6.02 5.12 9.13
C GLU A 51 -4.76 4.93 8.27
N PHE A 52 -4.89 5.16 6.95
CA PHE A 52 -3.80 5.09 5.96
C PHE A 52 -4.07 5.94 4.71
#